data_AF-H6RC02-F1
#
_entry.id   AF-H6RC02-F1
#
_cell.length_a   1.000
_cell.length_b   1.000
_cell.length_c   1.000
_cell.angle_alpha   90.00
_cell.angle_beta   90.00
_cell.angle_gamma   90.00
#
_symmetry.space_group_name_H-M   'P 1'
#
loop_
_entity.id
_entity.type
_entity.pdbx_description
1 polymer ?
#
loop_
_entity_poly.entity_id
_entity_poly.type
_entity_poly.pdbx_seq_one_letter_code
_entity_poly.pdbx_strand_id
1 'polypeptide(L)'
;MADFAARLNKLFETVHPPGRKPHTNAEVAAALTASGHPISKPYLSQLRSGQRTNPSDETVAALAKFFKVKPDYFFNDIYAAKIDHDLELLSQLQGYGLRRLSSRAFDLSEESQNLLTSMAEKLRASEGLPEVPPDGTE
;
A
#
# COMPACT_ATOMS: atom_id res chain seq x y z
N MET A 1 -1.52 3.43 -18.61
CA MET A 1 -0.33 2.80 -18.01
C MET A 1 0.28 3.81 -17.05
N ALA A 2 0.28 3.54 -15.74
CA ALA A 2 0.87 4.45 -14.76
C ALA A 2 2.40 4.41 -14.85
N ASP A 3 3.03 5.59 -14.96
CA ASP A 3 4.48 5.74 -15.01
C ASP A 3 5.15 5.27 -13.71
N PHE A 4 6.40 4.80 -13.79
CA PHE A 4 7.21 4.30 -12.67
C PHE A 4 7.18 5.26 -11.47
N ALA A 5 7.29 6.56 -11.75
CA ALA A 5 7.26 7.62 -10.74
C ALA A 5 5.95 7.61 -9.92
N ALA A 6 4.80 7.41 -10.58
CA ALA A 6 3.50 7.38 -9.93
C ALA A 6 3.39 6.19 -8.96
N ARG A 7 3.79 4.99 -9.42
CA ARG A 7 3.82 3.78 -8.59
C ARG A 7 4.77 3.90 -7.42
N LEU A 8 5.96 4.46 -7.65
CA LEU A 8 6.91 4.71 -6.60
C LEU A 8 6.34 5.67 -5.54
N ASN A 9 5.74 6.78 -5.96
CA ASN A 9 5.12 7.73 -5.03
C ASN A 9 3.99 7.11 -4.21
N LYS A 10 3.16 6.24 -4.82
CA LYS A 10 2.12 5.51 -4.10
C LYS A 10 2.70 4.68 -2.95
N LEU A 11 3.78 3.92 -3.20
CA LEU A 11 4.46 3.14 -2.15
C LEU A 11 5.02 4.02 -1.03
N PHE A 12 5.59 5.18 -1.37
CA PHE A 12 6.06 6.15 -0.37
C PHE A 12 4.94 6.63 0.56
N GLU A 13 3.74 6.82 0.01
CA GLU A 13 2.57 7.33 0.72
C GLU A 13 1.86 6.28 1.56
N THR A 14 1.79 5.02 1.10
CA THR A 14 0.96 3.98 1.73
C THR A 14 1.76 2.98 2.57
N VAL A 15 3.01 2.73 2.22
CA VAL A 15 3.86 1.74 2.89
C VAL A 15 4.78 2.43 3.87
N HIS A 16 4.26 2.71 5.07
CA HIS A 16 5.04 3.20 6.19
C HIS A 16 4.49 2.64 7.53
N PRO A 17 5.31 2.65 8.60
CA PRO A 17 4.84 2.22 9.92
C PRO A 17 3.61 3.03 10.39
N PRO A 18 2.69 2.40 11.13
CA PRO A 18 1.51 3.10 11.63
C PRO A 18 1.88 4.19 12.63
N GLY A 19 1.18 5.33 12.55
CA GLY A 19 1.45 6.49 13.39
C GLY A 19 2.70 7.28 13.02
N ARG A 20 3.37 6.93 11.91
CA ARG A 20 4.52 7.67 11.37
C ARG A 20 4.12 8.36 10.06
N LYS A 21 4.80 9.47 9.75
CA LYS A 21 4.73 10.12 8.43
C LYS A 21 5.29 9.20 7.33
N PRO A 22 4.88 9.40 6.06
CA PRO A 22 5.50 8.79 4.89
C PRO A 22 7.03 8.85 4.90
N HIS A 23 7.66 7.86 4.28
CA HIS A 23 9.12 7.81 4.19
C HIS A 23 9.69 9.03 3.45
N THR A 24 10.85 9.50 3.89
CA THR A 24 11.58 10.55 3.16
C THR A 24 12.58 9.95 2.18
N ASN A 25 12.96 10.69 1.13
CA ASN A 25 14.01 10.24 0.20
C ASN A 25 15.34 9.96 0.92
N ALA A 26 15.64 10.70 1.99
CA ALA A 26 16.85 10.49 2.77
C ALA A 26 16.82 9.16 3.53
N GLU A 27 15.67 8.82 4.14
CA GLU A 27 15.48 7.55 4.84
C GLU A 27 15.61 6.36 3.91
N VAL A 28 14.94 6.39 2.76
CA VAL A 28 14.98 5.27 1.80
C VAL A 28 16.38 5.13 1.21
N ALA A 29 17.03 6.23 0.83
CA ALA A 29 18.40 6.18 0.30
C ALA A 29 19.40 5.61 1.32
N ALA A 30 19.29 6.02 2.59
CA ALA A 30 20.13 5.50 3.66
C ALA A 30 19.88 4.00 3.92
N ALA A 31 18.61 3.58 3.94
CA ALA A 31 18.25 2.18 4.14
C ALA A 31 18.73 1.28 3.00
N LEU A 32 18.57 1.72 1.75
CA LEU A 32 19.05 0.98 0.58
C LEU A 32 20.58 0.86 0.60
N THR A 33 21.28 1.95 0.90
CA THR A 33 22.75 1.97 1.03
C THR A 33 23.21 1.01 2.14
N ALA A 34 22.56 1.01 3.31
CA ALA A 34 22.87 0.10 4.40
C ALA A 34 22.60 -1.37 4.04
N SER A 35 21.66 -1.63 3.13
CA SER A 35 21.35 -2.98 2.63
C SER A 35 22.24 -3.46 1.48
N GLY A 36 23.26 -2.68 1.10
CA GLY A 36 24.21 -3.02 0.03
C GLY A 36 23.83 -2.51 -1.36
N HIS A 37 22.83 -1.63 -1.47
CA HIS A 37 22.46 -0.95 -2.72
C HIS A 37 22.66 0.57 -2.60
N PRO A 38 23.88 1.09 -2.83
CA PRO A 38 24.16 2.52 -2.75
C PRO A 38 23.32 3.30 -3.75
N ILE A 39 22.52 4.24 -3.24
CA ILE A 39 21.67 5.10 -4.07
C ILE A 39 21.66 6.51 -3.49
N SER A 40 21.73 7.53 -4.34
CA SER A 40 21.76 8.92 -3.89
C SER A 40 20.35 9.48 -3.69
N LYS A 41 20.18 10.33 -2.66
CA LYS A 41 18.93 11.08 -2.44
C LYS A 41 18.51 11.90 -3.68
N PRO A 42 19.41 12.61 -4.38
CA PRO A 42 19.05 13.33 -5.61
C PRO A 42 18.51 12.40 -6.70
N TYR A 43 19.15 11.26 -6.94
CA TYR A 43 18.68 10.30 -7.95
C TYR A 43 17.29 9.76 -7.61
N LEU A 44 17.03 9.42 -6.34
CA LEU A 44 15.71 9.00 -5.89
C LEU A 44 14.65 10.10 -6.08
N SER A 45 15.02 11.37 -5.87
CA SER A 45 14.15 12.51 -6.17
C SER A 45 13.83 12.61 -7.66
N GLN A 46 14.81 12.38 -8.54
CA GLN A 46 14.63 12.40 -9.99
C GLN A 46 13.68 11.29 -10.44
N LEU A 47 13.82 10.08 -9.89
CA LEU A 47 12.91 8.96 -10.15
C LEU A 47 11.47 9.29 -9.74
N ARG A 48 11.27 9.83 -8.53
CA ARG A 48 9.95 10.20 -8.02
C ARG A 48 9.28 11.34 -8.78
N SER A 49 10.07 12.23 -9.38
CA SER A 49 9.57 13.33 -10.21
C SER A 49 9.32 12.97 -11.67
N GLY A 50 9.76 11.77 -12.12
CA GLY A 50 9.74 11.38 -13.53
C GLY A 50 10.85 12.03 -14.38
N GLN A 51 11.74 12.85 -13.80
CA GLN A 51 12.93 13.36 -14.53
C GLN A 51 13.85 12.21 -14.99
N ARG A 52 13.88 11.11 -14.23
CA ARG A 52 14.46 9.84 -14.63
C ARG A 52 13.35 8.78 -14.58
N THR A 53 13.14 8.08 -15.69
CA THR A 53 12.04 7.11 -15.82
C THR A 53 12.52 5.66 -15.94
N ASN A 54 13.81 5.45 -16.26
CA ASN A 54 14.37 4.12 -16.54
C ASN A 54 15.48 3.74 -15.53
N PRO A 55 15.13 3.37 -14.28
CA PRO A 55 16.08 2.82 -13.33
C PRO A 55 16.59 1.44 -13.76
N SER A 56 17.74 1.00 -13.24
CA SER A 56 18.22 -0.37 -13.44
C SER A 56 17.33 -1.39 -12.73
N ASP A 57 17.27 -2.62 -13.24
CA ASP A 57 16.53 -3.72 -12.61
C ASP A 57 16.95 -3.96 -11.16
N GLU A 58 18.24 -3.82 -10.86
CA GLU A 58 18.76 -3.88 -9.48
C GLU A 58 18.16 -2.79 -8.59
N THR A 59 18.02 -1.57 -9.10
CA THR A 59 17.38 -0.46 -8.37
C THR A 59 15.91 -0.72 -8.14
N VAL A 60 15.21 -1.24 -9.15
CA VAL A 60 13.80 -1.63 -9.01
C VAL A 60 13.64 -2.71 -7.96
N ALA A 61 14.47 -3.76 -8.00
CA ALA A 61 14.44 -4.84 -7.03
C ALA A 61 14.75 -4.36 -5.61
N ALA A 62 15.72 -3.46 -5.45
CA ALA A 62 16.06 -2.86 -4.16
C ALA A 62 14.89 -2.03 -3.59
N LEU A 63 14.25 -1.19 -4.41
CA LEU A 63 13.08 -0.40 -4.01
C LEU A 63 11.89 -1.29 -3.67
N ALA A 64 11.58 -2.29 -4.49
CA ALA A 64 10.52 -3.25 -4.24
C ALA A 64 10.73 -3.99 -2.91
N LYS A 65 11.96 -4.44 -2.64
CA LYS A 65 12.34 -5.09 -1.38
C LYS A 65 12.16 -4.16 -0.18
N PHE A 66 12.55 -2.89 -0.29
CA PHE A 66 12.37 -1.91 0.78
C PHE A 66 10.88 -1.73 1.13
N PHE A 67 10.02 -1.60 0.13
CA PHE A 67 8.57 -1.46 0.29
C PHE A 67 7.82 -2.79 0.45
N LYS A 68 8.54 -3.92 0.52
CA LYS A 68 7.99 -5.27 0.71
C LYS A 68 6.96 -5.68 -0.36
N VAL A 69 7.16 -5.24 -1.60
CA VAL A 69 6.38 -5.65 -2.79
C VAL A 69 7.26 -6.43 -3.75
N LYS A 70 6.68 -7.09 -4.75
CA LYS A 70 7.45 -7.69 -5.86
C LYS A 70 7.86 -6.61 -6.89
N PRO A 71 8.99 -6.77 -7.59
CA PRO A 71 9.40 -5.84 -8.66
C PRO A 71 8.34 -5.65 -9.75
N ASP A 72 7.56 -6.69 -10.03
CA ASP A 72 6.42 -6.68 -10.96
C ASP A 72 5.43 -5.55 -10.67
N TYR A 73 5.36 -5.06 -9.42
CA TYR A 73 4.54 -3.90 -9.06
C TYR A 73 4.82 -2.70 -9.95
N PHE A 74 6.05 -2.51 -10.43
CA PHE A 74 6.38 -1.35 -11.25
C PHE A 74 5.98 -1.47 -12.72
N PHE A 75 5.75 -2.68 -13.23
CA PHE A 75 5.64 -2.94 -14.67
C PHE A 75 4.42 -3.77 -15.10
N ASN A 76 3.80 -4.51 -14.17
CA ASN A 76 2.61 -5.31 -14.43
C ASN A 76 1.37 -4.58 -13.88
N ASP A 77 0.48 -4.15 -14.77
CA ASP A 77 -0.72 -3.38 -14.42
C ASP A 77 -1.71 -4.19 -13.57
N ILE A 78 -1.89 -5.48 -13.86
CA ILE A 78 -2.80 -6.37 -13.13
C ILE A 78 -2.30 -6.58 -11.70
N TYR A 79 -1.00 -6.89 -11.57
CA TYR A 79 -0.39 -7.08 -10.25
C TYR A 79 -0.39 -5.78 -9.43
N ALA A 80 -0.11 -4.64 -10.06
CA ALA A 80 -0.16 -3.35 -9.39
C ALA A 80 -1.56 -3.00 -8.91
N ALA A 81 -2.60 -3.22 -9.72
CA ALA A 81 -3.98 -2.95 -9.31
C ALA A 81 -4.39 -3.76 -8.07
N LYS A 82 -3.99 -5.04 -8.00
CA LYS A 82 -4.21 -5.87 -6.81
C LYS A 82 -3.50 -5.32 -5.58
N ILE A 83 -2.21 -4.99 -5.70
CA ILE A 83 -1.43 -4.46 -4.58
C ILE A 83 -1.94 -3.09 -4.14
N ASP A 84 -2.35 -2.23 -5.08
CA ASP A 84 -2.91 -0.91 -4.76
C ASP A 84 -4.22 -1.04 -3.96
N HIS A 85 -5.07 -2.00 -4.30
CA HIS A 85 -6.28 -2.32 -3.55
C HIS A 85 -5.96 -2.82 -2.13
N ASP A 86 -5.02 -3.76 -1.98
CA ASP A 86 -4.58 -4.27 -0.68
C ASP A 86 -3.99 -3.15 0.20
N LEU A 87 -3.19 -2.25 -0.40
CA LEU A 87 -2.58 -1.11 0.29
C LEU A 87 -3.62 -0.08 0.74
N GLU A 88 -4.65 0.16 -0.07
CA GLU A 88 -5.77 1.02 0.28
C GLU A 88 -6.54 0.46 1.48
N LEU A 89 -6.87 -0.84 1.46
CA LEU A 89 -7.52 -1.51 2.59
C LEU A 89 -6.67 -1.42 3.87
N LEU A 90 -5.37 -1.69 3.78
CA LEU A 90 -4.44 -1.57 4.91
C LEU A 90 -4.33 -0.14 5.45
N SER A 91 -4.41 0.87 4.58
CA SER A 91 -4.42 2.27 4.99
C SER A 91 -5.67 2.63 5.79
N GLN A 92 -6.84 2.08 5.42
CA GLN A 92 -8.09 2.25 6.16
C GLN A 92 -8.04 1.55 7.53
N LEU A 93 -7.36 0.41 7.63
CA LEU A 93 -7.08 -0.32 8.88
C LEU A 93 -6.09 0.41 9.83
N GLN A 94 -5.61 1.62 9.52
CA GLN A 94 -4.74 2.37 10.44
C GLN A 94 -5.48 2.95 11.66
N GLY A 95 -6.82 3.06 11.62
CA GLY A 95 -7.61 3.55 12.74
C GLY A 95 -7.64 2.59 13.93
N TYR A 96 -7.43 3.09 15.16
CA TYR A 96 -7.46 2.29 16.40
C TYR A 96 -8.75 1.48 16.58
N GLY A 97 -9.91 2.05 16.21
CA GLY A 97 -11.20 1.38 16.29
C GLY A 97 -11.30 0.15 15.38
N LEU A 98 -10.88 0.30 14.13
CA LEU A 98 -10.97 -0.76 13.12
C LEU A 98 -9.96 -1.89 13.38
N ARG A 99 -8.76 -1.57 13.89
CA ARG A 99 -7.79 -2.59 14.36
C ARG A 99 -8.33 -3.42 15.51
N ARG A 100 -8.99 -2.75 16.47
CA ARG A 100 -9.59 -3.45 17.60
C ARG A 100 -10.74 -4.34 17.12
N LEU A 101 -11.56 -3.87 16.19
CA LEU A 101 -12.63 -4.68 15.61
C LEU A 101 -12.08 -5.90 14.86
N SER A 102 -11.08 -5.72 13.99
CA SER A 102 -10.49 -6.83 13.23
C SER A 102 -9.86 -7.89 14.14
N SER A 103 -9.12 -7.48 15.18
CA SER A 103 -8.55 -8.42 16.16
C SER A 103 -9.59 -9.26 16.91
N ARG A 104 -10.83 -8.78 17.02
CA ARG A 104 -11.93 -9.48 17.71
C ARG A 104 -12.76 -10.31 16.76
N ALA A 105 -12.83 -9.92 15.49
CA ALA A 105 -13.58 -10.63 14.47
C ALA A 105 -12.79 -11.80 13.84
N PHE A 106 -11.46 -11.76 13.90
CA PHE A 106 -10.57 -12.69 13.19
C PHE A 106 -10.86 -14.18 13.47
N ASP A 107 -11.10 -14.56 14.71
CA ASP A 107 -11.33 -15.96 15.11
C ASP A 107 -12.82 -16.36 15.14
N LEU A 108 -13.73 -15.48 14.68
CA LEU A 108 -15.16 -15.81 14.61
C LEU A 108 -15.45 -16.73 13.42
N SER A 109 -16.55 -17.49 13.51
CA SER A 109 -17.05 -18.28 12.38
C SER A 109 -17.46 -17.39 11.20
N GLU A 110 -17.43 -17.92 9.98
CA GLU A 110 -17.89 -17.21 8.77
C GLU A 110 -19.32 -16.66 8.93
N GLU A 111 -20.23 -17.43 9.53
CA GLU A 111 -21.59 -16.99 9.83
C GLU A 111 -21.62 -15.74 10.73
N SER A 112 -20.77 -15.71 11.75
CA SER A 112 -20.65 -14.56 12.66
C SER A 112 -19.99 -13.36 11.98
N GLN A 113 -19.00 -13.61 11.11
CA GLN A 113 -18.39 -12.56 10.29
C GLN A 113 -19.41 -11.94 9.33
N ASN A 114 -20.25 -12.75 8.67
CA ASN A 114 -21.33 -12.28 7.81
C ASN A 114 -22.38 -11.44 8.56
N LEU A 115 -22.66 -11.78 9.82
CA LEU A 115 -23.53 -10.97 10.68
C LEU A 115 -22.90 -9.60 10.98
N LEU A 116 -21.59 -9.55 11.26
CA LEU A 116 -20.87 -8.29 11.45
C LEU A 116 -20.88 -7.43 10.18
N THR A 117 -20.68 -8.04 9.00
CA THR A 117 -20.80 -7.36 7.70
C THR A 117 -22.20 -6.78 7.52
N SER A 118 -23.25 -7.55 7.81
CA SER A 118 -24.64 -7.09 7.73
C SER A 118 -24.94 -5.93 8.68
N MET A 119 -24.34 -5.93 9.87
CA MET A 119 -24.46 -4.83 10.83
C MET A 119 -23.74 -3.58 10.33
N ALA A 120 -22.55 -3.74 9.74
CA ALA A 120 -21.80 -2.63 9.16
C ALA A 120 -22.60 -1.96 8.03
N GLU A 121 -23.23 -2.71 7.13
CA GLU A 121 -24.06 -2.16 6.06
C GLU A 121 -25.26 -1.36 6.60
N LYS A 122 -25.93 -1.86 7.65
CA LYS A 122 -27.01 -1.12 8.31
C LYS A 122 -26.55 0.21 8.89
N LEU A 123 -25.37 0.22 9.53
CA LEU A 123 -24.79 1.45 10.09
C LEU A 123 -24.43 2.43 8.98
N ARG A 124 -23.82 1.98 7.88
CA ARG A 124 -23.51 2.81 6.70
C ARG A 124 -24.76 3.50 6.15
N ALA A 125 -25.84 2.73 5.96
CA ALA A 125 -27.11 3.28 5.50
C ALA A 125 -27.67 4.34 6.46
N SER A 126 -27.56 4.10 7.78
CA SER A 126 -28.01 5.07 8.80
C SER A 126 -27.18 6.36 8.83
N GLU A 127 -25.91 6.29 8.43
CA GLU A 127 -24.99 7.42 8.34
C GLU A 127 -25.02 8.13 6.97
N GLY A 128 -25.84 7.64 6.02
CA GLY A 128 -25.94 8.18 4.66
C GLY A 128 -24.71 7.90 3.79
N LEU A 129 -23.93 6.86 4.12
CA LEU A 129 -22.78 6.44 3.34
C LEU A 129 -23.21 5.64 2.11
N PRO A 130 -22.48 5.72 0.98
CA PRO A 130 -22.80 4.97 -0.24
C PRO A 130 -22.69 3.46 0.00
N GLU A 131 -23.43 2.66 -0.76
CA GLU A 131 -23.28 1.19 -0.72
C GLU A 131 -21.85 0.78 -1.12
N VAL A 132 -21.27 -0.20 -0.41
CA VAL A 132 -20.02 -0.82 -0.86
C VAL A 132 -20.38 -1.84 -1.94
N PRO A 133 -19.80 -1.77 -3.14
CA PRO A 133 -19.95 -2.85 -4.11
C PRO A 133 -19.50 -4.17 -3.47
N PRO A 134 -20.18 -5.31 -3.71
CA PRO A 134 -19.71 -6.59 -3.20
C PRO A 134 -18.27 -6.81 -3.66
N ASP A 135 -17.40 -7.23 -2.72
CA ASP A 135 -16.05 -7.67 -3.06
C ASP A 135 -16.17 -8.65 -4.20
N GLY A 136 -15.58 -8.31 -5.35
CA GLY A 136 -15.57 -9.16 -6.52
C GLY A 136 -14.90 -10.47 -6.15
N THR A 137 -15.71 -11.49 -5.85
CA THR A 137 -15.25 -12.86 -5.69
C THR A 137 -14.78 -13.37 -7.05
N GLU A 138 -13.45 -13.45 -7.22
CA GLU A 138 -12.81 -14.48 -8.06
C GLU A 138 -12.18 -15.54 -7.15
#